data_AF-A0A5C8EUI1-F1
#
_entry.id   AF-A0A5C8EUI1-F1
#
_cell.length_a   1.000
_cell.length_b   1.000
_cell.length_c   1.000
_cell.angle_alpha   90.00
_cell.angle_beta   90.00
_cell.angle_gamma   90.00
#
_symmetry.space_group_name_H-M   'P 1'
#
loop_
_entity.id
_entity.type
_entity.pdbx_description
1 polymer ?
#
loop_
_entity_poly.entity_id
_entity_poly.type
_entity_poly.pdbx_seq_one_letter_code
_entity_poly.pdbx_strand_id
1 'polypeptide(L)' 'MNKKEIIEIYKVISAMYEKYLKKYGVKPINLYDKNNNYTKDALTLIYLAKDYPNTKAISKQELTDFIRQFYPETNDV' A
#
# COMPACT_ATOMS: atom_id res chain seq x y z
N MET A 1 -3.62 -3.37 10.98
CA MET A 1 -2.22 -3.05 10.61
C MET A 1 -1.85 -1.74 11.29
N ASN A 2 -0.70 -1.65 11.95
CA ASN A 2 -0.31 -0.42 12.65
C ASN A 2 0.64 0.45 11.81
N LYS A 3 0.88 1.71 12.22
CA LYS A 3 1.76 2.65 11.51
C LYS A 3 3.17 2.11 11.25
N LYS A 4 3.75 1.39 12.22
CA LYS A 4 5.10 0.82 12.07
C LYS A 4 5.12 -0.24 10.97
N GLU A 5 4.12 -1.12 10.96
CA GLU A 5 3.96 -2.17 9.96
C GLU A 5 3.80 -1.59 8.54
N ILE A 6 2.97 -0.55 8.39
CA ILE A 6 2.79 0.19 7.11
C ILE A 6 4.13 0.70 6.58
N ILE A 7 4.92 1.35 7.44
CA ILE A 7 6.20 1.95 7.06
C ILE A 7 7.22 0.88 6.66
N GLU A 8 7.31 -0.23 7.39
CA GLU A 8 8.24 -1.31 7.07
C GLU A 8 7.90 -1.99 5.75
N ILE A 9 6.62 -2.28 5.50
CA ILE A 9 6.20 -2.85 4.20
C ILE A 9 6.47 -1.85 3.06
N TYR A 10 6.18 -0.56 3.26
CA TYR A 10 6.45 0.46 2.25
C TYR A 10 7.94 0.60 1.90
N LYS A 11 8.85 0.40 2.86
CA LYS A 11 10.30 0.36 2.58
C LYS A 11 10.65 -0.81 1.66
N VAL A 12 10.07 -1.98 1.91
CA VAL A 12 10.27 -3.17 1.04
C VAL A 12 9.76 -2.88 -0.37
N ILE A 13 8.54 -2.35 -0.50
CA ILE A 13 7.97 -1.95 -1.80
C ILE A 13 8.88 -0.96 -2.52
N SER A 14 9.35 0.07 -1.81
CA SER A 14 10.23 1.10 -2.36
C SER A 14 11.55 0.51 -2.86
N ALA A 15 12.16 -0.40 -2.10
CA ALA A 15 13.37 -1.11 -2.50
C ALA A 15 13.15 -1.98 -3.75
N MET A 16 11.99 -2.67 -3.84
CA MET A 16 11.64 -3.47 -5.03
C MET A 16 11.37 -2.58 -6.25
N TYR A 17 10.68 -1.45 -6.08
CA TYR A 17 10.45 -0.48 -7.14
C TYR A 17 11.77 0.07 -7.70
N GLU A 18 12.70 0.49 -6.84
CA GLU A 18 14.01 0.98 -7.23
C GLU A 18 14.80 -0.08 -8.01
N LYS A 19 14.76 -1.33 -7.54
CA LYS A 19 15.49 -2.45 -8.15
C LYS A 19 14.93 -2.86 -9.51
N TYR A 20 13.60 -2.87 -9.67
CA TYR A 20 12.97 -3.54 -10.81
C TYR A 20 12.20 -2.61 -11.75
N LEU A 21 11.57 -1.54 -11.26
CA LEU A 21 10.59 -0.75 -12.04
C LEU A 21 11.11 0.61 -12.49
N LYS A 22 11.97 1.25 -11.69
CA LYS A 22 12.49 2.60 -11.97
C LYS A 22 13.15 2.73 -13.34
N LYS A 23 13.94 1.73 -13.74
CA LYS A 23 14.62 1.69 -15.05
C LYS A 23 13.66 1.68 -16.25
N TYR A 24 12.40 1.33 -16.04
CA TYR A 24 11.36 1.32 -17.07
C TYR A 24 10.51 2.61 -17.07
N GLY A 25 10.86 3.61 -16.25
CA GLY A 25 10.13 4.88 -16.18
C GLY A 25 8.75 4.80 -15.52
N VAL A 26 8.45 3.71 -14.81
CA VAL A 26 7.23 3.58 -14.01
C VAL A 26 7.22 4.65 -12.93
N LYS A 27 6.07 5.28 -12.69
CA LYS A 27 5.94 6.28 -11.62
C LYS A 27 5.93 5.61 -10.24
N PRO A 28 6.65 6.13 -9.23
CA PRO A 28 6.57 5.61 -7.88
C PRO A 28 5.22 5.95 -7.24
N ILE A 29 4.76 5.08 -6.35
CA ILE A 29 3.60 5.36 -5.49
C ILE A 29 4.09 6.12 -4.27
N ASN A 30 3.49 7.28 -3.99
CA ASN A 30 3.83 8.09 -2.83
C ASN A 30 3.09 7.58 -1.59
N LEU A 31 3.80 7.41 -0.48
CA LEU A 31 3.18 7.02 0.79
C LEU A 31 2.19 8.06 1.30
N TYR A 32 2.53 9.35 1.20
CA TYR A 32 1.72 10.46 1.70
C TYR A 32 1.25 11.39 0.58
N ASP A 33 0.06 11.94 0.75
CA ASP A 33 -0.46 13.04 -0.07
C ASP A 33 0.08 14.41 0.40
N LYS A 34 -0.32 15.48 -0.30
CA LYS A 34 0.04 16.87 0.03
C LYS A 34 -0.42 17.35 1.42
N ASN A 35 -1.40 16.66 2.01
CA ASN A 35 -1.97 16.96 3.31
C ASN A 35 -1.42 16.03 4.42
N ASN A 36 -0.37 15.25 4.12
CA ASN A 36 0.25 14.30 5.02
C ASN A 36 -0.63 13.11 5.43
N ASN A 37 -1.65 12.76 4.63
CA ASN A 37 -2.44 11.54 4.79
C ASN A 37 -1.84 10.41 3.95
N TYR A 38 -2.02 9.15 4.36
CA TYR A 38 -1.60 8.00 3.54
C TYR A 38 -2.39 7.93 2.25
N THR A 39 -1.75 7.79 1.08
CA THR A 39 -2.51 7.66 -0.17
C THR A 39 -3.24 6.31 -0.24
N LYS A 40 -4.44 6.30 -0.87
CA LYS A 40 -5.22 5.06 -1.08
C LYS A 40 -4.41 4.01 -1.85
N ASP A 41 -3.68 4.43 -2.89
CA ASP A 41 -2.85 3.54 -3.70
C ASP A 41 -1.73 2.89 -2.86
N ALA A 42 -1.06 3.67 -2.00
CA ALA A 42 -0.03 3.15 -1.12
C ALA A 42 -0.62 2.15 -0.11
N LEU A 43 -1.74 2.50 0.54
CA LEU A 43 -2.40 1.60 1.49
C LEU A 43 -2.81 0.29 0.82
N THR A 44 -3.38 0.36 -0.38
CA THR A 44 -3.79 -0.81 -1.17
C THR A 44 -2.59 -1.72 -1.44
N LEU A 45 -1.50 -1.16 -1.95
CA LEU A 45 -0.30 -1.94 -2.27
C LEU A 45 0.36 -2.51 -1.01
N ILE A 46 0.40 -1.75 0.08
CA ILE A 46 0.94 -2.19 1.38
C ILE A 46 0.15 -3.37 1.92
N TYR A 47 -1.18 -3.33 1.83
CA TYR A 47 -2.02 -4.41 2.31
C TYR A 47 -1.84 -5.68 1.45
N LEU A 48 -1.75 -5.54 0.13
CA LEU A 48 -1.50 -6.65 -0.79
C LEU A 48 -0.10 -7.25 -0.64
N ALA A 49 0.89 -6.42 -0.29
CA ALA A 49 2.27 -6.86 -0.04
C ALA A 49 2.49 -7.39 1.38
N LYS A 50 1.45 -7.44 2.21
CA LYS A 50 1.53 -7.98 3.57
C LYS A 50 2.03 -9.43 3.52
N ASP A 51 2.97 -9.74 4.41
CA ASP A 51 3.62 -11.04 4.53
C ASP A 51 4.51 -11.44 3.31
N TYR A 52 4.82 -10.52 2.39
CA TYR A 52 5.73 -10.78 1.28
C TYR A 52 7.08 -11.37 1.76
N PRO A 53 7.61 -12.44 1.13
CA PRO A 53 7.15 -13.04 -0.14
C PRO A 53 5.99 -14.03 -0.01
N ASN A 54 5.57 -14.38 1.20
CA ASN A 54 4.50 -15.34 1.48
C ASN A 54 3.14 -14.63 1.61
N THR A 55 2.79 -13.82 0.61
CA THR A 55 1.52 -13.09 0.59
C THR A 55 0.33 -14.06 0.62
N LYS A 56 -0.80 -13.58 1.11
CA LYS A 56 -2.06 -14.34 1.17
C LYS A 56 -3.07 -13.72 0.23
N ALA A 57 -3.91 -14.57 -0.36
CA ALA A 57 -5.09 -14.09 -1.06
C ALA A 57 -6.03 -13.42 -0.05
N ILE A 58 -6.48 -12.22 -0.38
CA ILE A 58 -7.43 -11.44 0.42
C ILE A 58 -8.72 -11.26 -0.36
N SER A 59 -9.83 -11.06 0.35
CA SER A 59 -11.10 -10.73 -0.30
C SER A 59 -11.19 -9.24 -0.63
N LYS A 60 -12.04 -8.89 -1.62
CA LYS A 60 -12.38 -7.49 -1.92
C LYS A 60 -12.90 -6.74 -0.69
N GLN A 61 -13.73 -7.41 0.11
CA GLN A 61 -14.32 -6.86 1.32
C GLN A 61 -13.24 -6.54 2.36
N GLU A 62 -12.32 -7.47 2.60
CA GLU A 62 -11.23 -7.30 3.57
C GLU A 62 -10.34 -6.10 3.21
N LEU A 63 -10.00 -5.95 1.92
CA LEU A 63 -9.24 -4.79 1.44
C LEU A 63 -10.04 -3.49 1.63
N THR A 64 -11.33 -3.50 1.30
CA THR A 64 -12.22 -2.35 1.47
C THR A 64 -12.29 -1.92 2.94
N ASP A 65 -12.48 -2.88 3.85
CA ASP A 65 -12.57 -2.62 5.29
C ASP A 65 -11.26 -2.08 5.86
N PHE A 66 -10.12 -2.52 5.32
CA PHE A 66 -8.82 -1.93 5.66
C PHE A 66 -8.72 -0.47 5.20
N ILE A 67 -9.07 -0.17 3.96
CA ILE A 67 -8.99 1.20 3.42
C ILE A 67 -9.93 2.15 4.17
N ARG A 68 -11.12 1.68 4.57
CA ARG A 68 -12.09 2.46 5.35
C ARG A 68 -11.60 2.91 6.72
N GLN A 69 -10.56 2.27 7.28
CA GLN A 69 -9.90 2.74 8.51
C GLN A 69 -9.19 4.10 8.34
N PHE A 70 -8.82 4.44 7.10
CA PHE A 70 -8.15 5.71 6.75
C PHE A 70 -9.06 6.63 5.95
N TYR A 71 -9.97 6.05 5.17
CA TYR A 71 -10.90 6.76 4.30
C TYR A 71 -12.32 6.18 4.44
N PRO A 72 -13.08 6.56 5.48
CA PRO A 72 -14.37 5.95 5.82
C PRO A 72 -15.39 5.94 4.67
N GLU A 73 -15.44 7.01 3.88
CA GLU A 73 -16.36 7.20 2.76
C GLU A 73 -15.91 6.48 1.47
N THR A 74 -15.02 5.48 1.57
CA THR A 74 -14.55 4.74 0.39
C THR A 74 -15.59 3.73 -0.06
N ASN A 75 -16.03 3.88 -1.31
CA ASN A 75 -16.77 2.84 -2.04
C ASN A 75 -15.88 1.60 -2.24
N ASP A 76 -16.51 0.46 -2.49
CA ASP A 76 -15.86 -0.84 -2.60
C ASP A 76 -14.69 -0.82 -3.60
N VAL A 77 -13.47 -1.13 -3.14
CA VAL A 77 -12.22 -1.07 -3.92
C VAL A 77 -11.96 -2.33 -4.72
#